data_AF-A0A527Z3V7-F1
#
_entry.id   AF-A0A527Z3V7-F1
#
_cell.length_a   1.000
_cell.length_b   1.000
_cell.length_c   1.000
_cell.angle_alpha   90.00
_cell.angle_beta   90.00
_cell.angle_gamma   90.00
#
_symmetry.space_group_name_H-M   'P 1'
#
loop_
_entity.id
_entity.type
_entity.pdbx_description
1 polymer ?
#
loop_
_entity_poly.entity_id
_entity_poly.type
_entity_poly.pdbx_seq_one_letter_code
_entity_poly.pdbx_strand_id
1 'polypeptide(L)' 'MNRIQTIAGLRENPEVDVLVIGGGINGISVFRELALQGVDVLLAEKGDYCCGASAALSRMVHGGLRYLENGE' A
#
# COMPACT_ATOMS: atom_id res chain seq x y z
N MET A 1 -0.31 14.48 -10.09
CA MET A 1 -1.56 14.76 -9.36
C MET A 1 -1.24 14.99 -7.90
N ASN A 2 -1.80 16.01 -7.27
CA ASN A 2 -1.70 16.21 -5.82
C ASN A 2 -3.00 15.78 -5.11
N ARG A 3 -2.97 15.68 -3.77
CA ARG A 3 -4.13 15.23 -2.97
C ARG A 3 -5.41 16.03 -3.25
N ILE A 4 -5.30 17.35 -3.43
CA ILE A 4 -6.46 18.23 -3.69
C ILE A 4 -7.09 17.86 -5.04
N GLN A 5 -6.28 17.68 -6.08
CA GLN A 5 -6.74 17.27 -7.40
C GLN A 5 -7.39 15.89 -7.39
N THR A 6 -6.79 14.92 -6.69
CA THR A 6 -7.35 13.56 -6.57
C THR A 6 -8.72 13.58 -5.90
N ILE A 7 -8.87 14.30 -4.78
CA ILE A 7 -10.16 14.38 -4.07
C ILE A 7 -11.21 15.12 -4.91
N ALA A 8 -10.84 16.18 -5.63
CA ALA A 8 -11.75 16.88 -6.53
C ALA A 8 -12.26 15.94 -7.64
N GLY A 9 -11.37 15.18 -8.28
CA GLY A 9 -11.75 14.18 -9.28
C GLY A 9 -12.71 13.13 -8.73
N LEU A 10 -12.44 12.59 -7.52
CA LEU A 10 -13.31 11.62 -6.86
C LEU A 10 -14.69 12.17 -6.47
N ARG A 11 -14.83 13.49 -6.29
CA ARG A 11 -16.14 14.12 -6.04
C ARG A 11 -16.97 14.23 -7.31
N GLU A 12 -16.32 14.41 -8.46
CA GLU A 12 -16.97 14.48 -9.77
C GLU A 12 -17.32 13.08 -10.29
N ASN A 13 -16.39 12.12 -10.15
CA ASN A 13 -16.59 10.71 -10.46
C ASN A 13 -16.00 9.83 -9.34
N PRO A 14 -16.83 9.20 -8.50
CA PRO A 14 -16.36 8.41 -7.36
C PRO A 14 -15.97 6.97 -7.70
N GLU A 15 -16.16 6.52 -8.94
CA GLU A 15 -15.87 5.15 -9.34
C GLU A 15 -14.35 4.93 -9.50
N VAL A 16 -13.89 3.79 -8.97
CA VAL A 16 -12.56 3.23 -9.16
C VAL A 16 -12.69 1.71 -9.22
N ASP A 17 -11.85 1.05 -10.01
CA ASP A 17 -11.89 -0.43 -10.11
C ASP A 17 -11.45 -1.08 -8.80
N VAL A 18 -10.45 -0.51 -8.13
CA VAL A 18 -9.89 -1.05 -6.88
C VAL A 18 -9.59 0.05 -5.86
N LEU A 19 -10.04 -0.15 -4.62
CA LEU A 19 -9.64 0.65 -3.46
C LEU A 19 -8.72 -0.16 -2.53
N VAL A 20 -7.48 0.29 -2.37
CA VAL A 20 -6.53 -0.23 -1.39
C VAL A 20 -6.62 0.60 -0.11
N ILE A 21 -6.93 -0.06 1.01
CA ILE A 21 -7.01 0.56 2.33
C ILE A 21 -5.76 0.22 3.13
N GLY A 22 -4.98 1.24 3.50
CA GLY A 22 -3.72 1.15 4.23
C GLY A 22 -2.50 1.35 3.34
N GLY A 23 -1.69 2.36 3.67
CA GLY A 23 -0.45 2.75 3.01
C GLY A 23 0.81 2.14 3.64
N GLY A 24 0.70 0.96 4.25
CA GLY A 24 1.87 0.15 4.64
C GLY A 24 2.52 -0.54 3.44
N ILE A 25 3.60 -1.28 3.68
CA ILE A 25 4.39 -1.93 2.62
C ILE A 25 3.54 -2.85 1.73
N ASN A 26 2.59 -3.60 2.30
CA ASN A 26 1.71 -4.48 1.53
C ASN A 26 0.77 -3.68 0.63
N GLY A 27 0.10 -2.65 1.19
CA GLY A 27 -0.86 -1.84 0.43
C GLY A 27 -0.20 -1.03 -0.68
N ILE A 28 0.94 -0.40 -0.42
CA ILE A 28 1.70 0.33 -1.46
C ILE A 28 2.19 -0.62 -2.55
N SER A 29 2.62 -1.84 -2.20
CA SER A 29 3.06 -2.84 -3.18
C SER A 29 1.92 -3.25 -4.11
N VAL A 30 0.73 -3.50 -3.55
CA VAL A 30 -0.48 -3.84 -4.33
C VAL A 30 -0.89 -2.66 -5.21
N PHE A 31 -0.98 -1.45 -4.66
CA PHE A 31 -1.28 -0.24 -5.44
C PHE A 31 -0.31 -0.07 -6.61
N ARG A 32 0.99 -0.21 -6.36
CA ARG A 32 2.02 -0.07 -7.38
C ARG A 32 1.84 -1.09 -8.50
N GLU A 33 1.62 -2.36 -8.16
CA GLU A 33 1.45 -3.40 -9.18
C GLU A 33 0.21 -3.13 -10.03
N LEU A 34 -0.94 -2.86 -9.41
CA LEU A 34 -2.18 -2.54 -10.13
C LEU A 34 -2.04 -1.31 -11.03
N ALA A 35 -1.40 -0.24 -10.53
CA ALA A 35 -1.15 0.97 -11.32
C ALA A 35 -0.24 0.70 -12.53
N LEU A 36 0.78 -0.18 -12.38
CA LEU A 36 1.65 -0.57 -13.49
C LEU A 36 0.93 -1.42 -14.54
N GLN A 37 -0.11 -2.15 -14.16
CA GLN A 37 -0.99 -2.89 -15.08
C GLN A 37 -2.09 -2.01 -15.70
N GLY A 38 -2.12 -0.71 -15.37
CA GLY A 38 -3.11 0.24 -15.90
C GLY A 38 -4.50 0.13 -15.27
N VAL A 39 -4.63 -0.54 -14.12
CA VAL A 39 -5.89 -0.63 -13.36
C VAL A 39 -6.17 0.72 -12.70
N ASP A 40 -7.45 1.15 -12.70
CA ASP A 40 -7.86 2.33 -11.94
C ASP A 40 -7.91 1.99 -10.44
N VAL A 41 -6.78 2.24 -9.78
CA VAL A 41 -6.58 1.92 -8.36
C VAL A 41 -6.39 3.19 -7.53
N LEU A 42 -7.10 3.27 -6.42
CA LEU A 42 -6.95 4.30 -5.40
C LEU A 42 -6.35 3.72 -4.12
N LEU A 43 -5.40 4.42 -3.50
CA LEU A 43 -4.87 4.08 -2.18
C LEU A 43 -5.28 5.12 -1.15
N ALA A 44 -5.82 4.66 -0.02
CA ALA A 44 -6.21 5.49 1.11
C ALA A 44 -5.42 5.09 2.37
N GLU A 45 -4.66 6.02 2.92
CA GLU A 45 -3.98 5.92 4.22
C GLU A 45 -4.50 7.00 5.15
N LYS A 46 -4.67 6.65 6.44
CA LYS A 46 -5.13 7.57 7.49
C LYS A 46 -4.01 8.49 7.96
N GLY A 47 -2.79 7.98 8.10
CA GLY A 47 -1.59 8.69 8.53
C GLY A 47 -0.68 9.09 7.38
N ASP A 48 0.63 9.05 7.64
CA ASP A 48 1.65 9.16 6.59
C ASP A 48 1.98 7.76 6.03
N TYR A 49 2.54 7.70 4.83
CA TYR A 49 2.89 6.42 4.21
C TYR A 49 3.88 5.64 5.08
N CYS A 50 3.67 4.33 5.16
CA CYS A 50 4.47 3.39 5.96
C CYS A 50 4.51 3.68 7.47
N CYS A 51 3.70 4.58 8.04
CA CYS A 51 3.84 5.01 9.43
C CYS A 51 3.45 3.95 10.50
N GLY A 52 2.81 2.84 10.10
CA GLY A 52 2.43 1.74 10.99
C GLY A 52 3.54 0.71 11.20
N ALA A 53 3.19 -0.58 11.19
CA ALA A 53 4.14 -1.69 11.35
C ALA A 53 5.32 -1.62 10.35
N SER A 54 5.09 -1.05 9.16
CA SER A 54 6.12 -0.86 8.12
C SER A 54 7.26 0.09 8.52
N ALA A 55 7.08 0.96 9.51
CA ALA A 55 8.15 1.79 10.07
C ALA A 55 8.82 1.15 11.30
N ALA A 56 8.19 0.16 11.92
CA ALA A 56 8.63 -0.49 13.16
C ALA A 56 9.42 -1.79 12.90
N LEU A 57 10.36 -1.75 11.96
CA LEU A 57 11.16 -2.91 11.53
C LEU A 57 12.52 -2.95 12.22
N SER A 58 13.14 -4.13 12.27
CA SER A 58 14.59 -4.29 12.52
C SER A 58 15.46 -3.72 11.38
N ARG A 59 14.84 -3.30 10.27
CA ARG A 59 15.48 -2.76 9.06
C ARG A 59 16.42 -3.78 8.38
N MET A 60 16.05 -5.05 8.44
CA MET A 60 16.75 -6.15 7.80
C MET A 60 15.77 -6.92 6.91
N VAL A 61 16.21 -7.29 5.71
CA VAL A 61 15.51 -8.25 4.86
C VAL A 61 16.19 -9.60 5.07
N HIS A 62 15.46 -10.59 5.60
CA HIS A 62 16.00 -11.92 5.87
C HIS A 62 15.02 -13.02 5.50
N GLY A 63 15.54 -14.20 5.15
CA GLY A 63 14.73 -15.40 4.87
C GLY A 63 14.14 -16.08 6.11
N GLY A 64 14.50 -15.62 7.31
CA GLY A 64 13.95 -16.16 8.56
C GLY A 64 14.51 -17.54 8.89
N LEU A 65 15.84 -17.67 8.90
CA LEU A 65 16.54 -18.95 9.11
C LEU A 65 16.05 -19.73 10.33
N ARG A 66 15.61 -19.01 11.38
CA ARG A 66 15.04 -19.59 12.60
C ARG A 66 13.77 -20.42 12.37
N TYR A 67 12.99 -20.14 11.33
CA TYR A 67 11.78 -20.91 11.03
C TYR A 67 12.10 -22.37 10.64
N LEU A 68 13.30 -22.63 10.10
CA LEU A 68 13.75 -24.00 9.78
C LEU A 68 13.92 -24.89 11.02
N GLU A 69 14.18 -24.30 12.20
CA GLU A 69 14.32 -25.07 13.45
C GLU A 69 12.98 -25.68 13.90
N ASN A 70 11.87 -25.07 13.50
CA ASN A 70 10.51 -25.50 13.88
C ASN A 70 9.79 -26.27 12.78
N GLY A 71 10.38 -26.39 11.58
CA GLY A 71 9.76 -27.06 10.42
C GLY A 71 8.59 -26.31 9.80
N GLU A 72 8.54 -24.99 9.96
CA GLU A 72 7.59 -24.09 9.28
C GLU A 72 8.03 -23.72 7.86
#